data_AF-A0AAV7RQK7-F1
#
_entry.id   AF-A0AAV7RQK7-F1
#
_cell.length_a   1.000
_cell.length_b   1.000
_cell.length_c   1.000
_cell.angle_alpha   90.00
_cell.angle_beta   90.00
_cell.angle_gamma   90.00
#
_symmetry.space_group_name_H-M   'P 1'
#
loop_
_entity.id
_entity.type
_entity.pdbx_description
1 polymer ?
#
loop_
_entity_poly.entity_id
_entity_poly.type
_entity_poly.pdbx_seq_one_letter_code
_entity_poly.pdbx_strand_id
1 'polypeptide(L)' 'KLLVTAAVDCSLRGWDLRTVRQPVFDLRGHSYAVRRVKFSPFHATILASCSYDFTV' A
#
# COMPACT_ATOMS: atom_id res chain seq x y z
N LYS A 1 -3.87 -9.90 10.50
CA LYS A 1 -4.17 -9.90 9.04
C LYS A 1 -3.81 -8.51 8.57
N LEU A 2 -2.94 -8.39 7.58
CA LEU A 2 -2.48 -7.09 7.09
C LEU A 2 -3.50 -6.54 6.09
N LEU A 3 -3.89 -5.29 6.25
CA LEU A 3 -4.74 -4.55 5.33
C LEU A 3 -3.92 -3.40 4.77
N VAL A 4 -3.92 -3.21 3.45
CA VAL A 4 -3.19 -2.11 2.82
C VAL A 4 -4.18 -1.20 2.14
N THR A 5 -4.03 0.09 2.42
CA THR A 5 -4.81 1.17 1.81
C THR A 5 -3.88 2.03 0.98
N ALA A 6 -4.31 2.34 -0.23
CA ALA A 6 -3.68 3.36 -1.07
C ALA A 6 -4.61 4.56 -1.16
N ALA A 7 -4.02 5.75 -1.22
CA ALA A 7 -4.77 7.00 -1.31
C ALA A 7 -4.28 7.88 -2.46
N VAL A 8 -5.11 8.86 -2.80
CA VAL A 8 -4.87 9.84 -3.87
C VAL A 8 -3.74 10.80 -3.49
N ASP A 9 -3.42 10.91 -2.20
CA ASP A 9 -2.29 11.68 -1.65
C ASP A 9 -0.92 11.00 -1.86
N CYS A 10 -0.86 10.01 -2.76
CA CYS A 10 0.33 9.20 -3.06
C CYS A 10 0.84 8.35 -1.88
N SER A 11 0.03 8.17 -0.83
CA SER A 11 0.41 7.34 0.32
C SER A 11 -0.08 5.89 0.19
N LEU A 12 0.81 4.95 0.51
CA LEU A 12 0.47 3.56 0.80
C LEU A 12 0.64 3.32 2.30
N ARG A 13 -0.45 2.93 2.96
CA ARG A 13 -0.42 2.60 4.38
C ARG A 13 -0.77 1.15 4.60
N GLY A 14 0.06 0.47 5.38
CA GLY A 14 -0.19 -0.88 5.88
C GLY A 14 -0.75 -0.84 7.28
N TRP A 15 -1.76 -1.64 7.55
CA TRP A 15 -2.48 -1.70 8.83
C TRP A 15 -2.53 -3.15 9.30
N ASP A 16 -2.12 -3.41 10.54
CA ASP A 16 -2.45 -4.68 11.16
C ASP A 16 -3.83 -4.58 11.80
N LEU A 17 -4.75 -5.46 11.40
CA LEU A 17 -6.09 -5.52 11.98
C LEU A 17 -6.08 -5.85 13.48
N ARG A 18 -4.98 -6.39 14.01
CA ARG A 18 -4.79 -6.58 15.46
C ARG A 18 -4.51 -5.27 16.19
N THR A 19 -3.92 -4.29 15.50
CA THR A 19 -3.43 -3.04 16.08
C THR A 19 -3.73 -1.89 15.10
N VAL A 20 -5.01 -1.54 14.95
CA VAL A 20 -5.49 -0.54 13.98
C VAL A 20 -5.10 0.90 14.36
N ARG A 21 -4.56 1.11 15.56
CA ARG A 21 -4.25 2.45 16.11
C ARG A 21 -3.17 3.18 15.33
N GLN A 22 -2.25 2.46 14.68
CA GLN A 22 -1.16 3.05 13.93
C GLN A 22 -0.87 2.23 12.67
N PRO A 23 -0.54 2.90 11.56
CA PRO A 23 -0.06 2.19 10.38
C PRO A 23 1.27 1.50 10.70
N VAL A 24 1.41 0.25 10.27
CA VAL A 24 2.63 -0.54 10.35
C VAL A 24 3.73 0.06 9.47
N PHE A 25 3.32 0.63 8.32
CA PHE A 25 4.20 1.36 7.42
C PHE A 25 3.42 2.44 6.67
N ASP A 26 4.11 3.54 6.35
CA ASP A 26 3.68 4.59 5.42
C ASP A 26 4.73 4.68 4.31
N LEU A 27 4.37 4.24 3.11
CA LEU A 27 5.22 4.23 1.93
C LEU A 27 4.82 5.37 1.01
N ARG A 28 5.78 6.25 0.71
CA ARG A 28 5.62 7.39 -0.19
C ARG A 28 6.70 7.34 -1.26
N GLY A 29 6.46 6.53 -2.29
CA GLY A 29 7.35 6.41 -3.45
C GLY A 29 6.75 6.98 -4.74
N HIS A 30 5.42 7.01 -4.82
CA HIS A 30 4.71 7.46 -6.02
C HIS A 30 4.59 8.99 -6.05
N SER A 31 4.72 9.55 -7.25
CA SER A 31 4.54 10.99 -7.47
C SER A 31 3.07 11.35 -7.74
N TYR A 32 2.26 10.36 -8.10
CA TYR A 32 0.84 10.52 -8.42
C TYR A 32 -0.05 9.51 -7.66
N ALA A 33 -1.36 9.67 -7.82
CA ALA A 33 -2.37 8.88 -7.15
C ALA A 33 -2.23 7.38 -7.44
N VAL A 34 -2.17 6.58 -6.38
CA VAL A 34 -2.10 5.13 -6.48
C VAL A 34 -3.50 4.58 -6.71
N ARG A 35 -3.70 3.84 -7.80
CA ARG A 35 -5.02 3.30 -8.17
C ARG A 35 -5.23 1.85 -7.80
N ARG A 36 -4.15 1.08 -7.70
CA ARG A 36 -4.25 -0.36 -7.46
C ARG A 36 -3.13 -0.80 -6.55
N VAL A 37 -3.48 -1.67 -5.60
CA VAL A 37 -2.52 -2.40 -4.78
C VAL A 37 -2.94 -3.85 -4.75
N LYS A 38 -1.99 -4.76 -4.91
CA LYS A 38 -2.21 -6.20 -4.86
C LYS A 38 -1.11 -6.87 -4.04
N PHE A 39 -1.52 -7.78 -3.16
CA PHE A 39 -0.60 -8.69 -2.49
C PHE A 39 -0.20 -9.82 -3.42
N SER A 40 1.04 -10.29 -3.26
CA SER A 40 1.47 -11.54 -3.87
C SER A 40 0.71 -12.71 -3.24
N PRO A 41 0.16 -13.64 -4.04
CA PRO A 41 -0.48 -14.84 -3.51
C PRO A 41 0.52 -15.84 -2.92
N PHE A 42 1.80 -15.71 -3.28
CA PHE A 42 2.87 -16.61 -2.83
C PHE A 42 3.59 -16.09 -1.58
N HIS A 43 3.72 -14.76 -1.44
CA HIS A 43 4.46 -14.14 -0.35
C HIS A 43 3.62 -13.05 0.31
N ALA A 44 3.19 -13.27 1.55
CA ALA A 44 2.34 -12.33 2.30
C ALA A 44 3.01 -10.99 2.61
N THR A 45 4.34 -10.92 2.49
CA THR A 45 5.15 -9.72 2.72
C THR A 45 5.36 -8.88 1.45
N ILE A 46 5.01 -9.42 0.28
CA ILE A 46 5.21 -8.74 -1.00
C ILE A 46 3.89 -8.16 -1.47
N LEU A 47 3.91 -6.88 -1.84
CA LEU A 47 2.81 -6.17 -2.46
C LEU A 47 3.34 -5.38 -3.65
N ALA A 48 2.48 -5.18 -4.65
CA ALA A 48 2.72 -4.32 -5.79
C ALA A 48 1.68 -3.21 -5.80
N SER A 49 2.13 -1.98 -6.03
CA SER A 49 1.29 -0.80 -6.23
C SER A 49 1.38 -0.32 -7.68
N CYS A 50 0.34 0.35 -8.19
CA CYS A 50 0.39 0.97 -9.50
C CYS A 50 -0.19 2.37 -9.41
N SER A 51 0.57 3.34 -9.92
CA SER A 51 0.26 4.77 -9.86
C SER A 51 0.09 5.39 -11.25
N TYR A 52 -0.49 6.59 -11.29
CA TYR A 52 -0.67 7.39 -12.50
C TYR A 52 0.63 7.98 -13.06
N ASP A 53 1.73 7.89 -12.30
CA ASP A 53 3.07 8.31 -12.71
C ASP A 53 3.75 7.30 -13.65
N PHE A 54 3.02 6.28 -14.11
CA PHE A 54 3.54 5.16 -14.90
C PHE A 54 4.60 4.32 -14.16
N THR A 55 4.59 4.33 -12.82
CA THR A 55 5.48 3.52 -11.98
C THR A 55 4.72 2.44 -11.20
N VAL A 56 5.45 1.37 -10.85
CA VAL A 56 4.98 0.19 -10.09
C VAL A 56 5.88 -0.01 -8.88
#